data_AF-A0A9P5QT28-F1
#
_entry.id   AF-A0A9P5QT28-F1
#
_cell.length_a   1.000
_cell.length_b   1.000
_cell.length_c   1.000
_cell.angle_alpha   90.00
_cell.angle_beta   90.00
_cell.angle_gamma   90.00
#
_symmetry.space_group_name_H-M   'P 1'
#
loop_
_entity.id
_entity.type
_entity.pdbx_description
1 polymer ?
#
loop_
_entity_poly.entity_id
_entity_poly.type
_entity_poly.pdbx_seq_one_letter_code
_entity_poly.pdbx_strand_id
1 'polypeptide(L)' 'MDNLRKSNEVLDKFLKDRPDQSELVAKNILKDSSLAPALQVKEAELKRSQLENALKNKIERRPAPETLVEKHILEGQAA' A
#
# COMPACT_ATOMS: atom_id res chain seq x y z
N MET A 1 1.29 -23.84 -38.69
CA MET A 1 2.13 -24.31 -37.57
C MET A 1 3.10 -23.24 -37.08
N ASP A 2 3.61 -22.38 -37.96
CA ASP A 2 4.60 -21.36 -37.61
C ASP A 2 4.12 -20.30 -36.63
N ASN A 3 2.84 -19.90 -36.68
CA ASN A 3 2.29 -18.94 -35.72
C ASN A 3 2.21 -19.50 -34.28
N LEU A 4 1.89 -20.78 -34.13
CA LEU A 4 1.87 -21.43 -32.82
C LEU A 4 3.28 -21.54 -32.24
N ARG A 5 4.27 -21.84 -33.10
CA ARG A 5 5.68 -21.88 -32.70
C ARG A 5 6.18 -20.52 -32.23
N LYS A 6 5.92 -19.46 -33.00
CA LYS A 6 6.27 -18.08 -32.63
C LYS A 6 5.59 -17.65 -31.31
N SER A 7 4.33 -18.03 -31.11
CA SER A 7 3.62 -17.73 -29.87
C SER A 7 4.26 -18.40 -28.64
N ASN A 8 4.73 -19.64 -28.78
CA ASN A 8 5.43 -20.34 -27.69
C ASN A 8 6.79 -19.70 -27.39
N GLU A 9 7.58 -19.35 -28.41
CA GLU A 9 8.87 -18.66 -28.23
C GLU A 9 8.71 -17.32 -27.49
N VAL A 10 7.64 -16.58 -27.77
CA VAL A 10 7.31 -15.32 -27.07
C VAL A 10 6.87 -15.58 -25.63
N LEU A 11 6.02 -16.58 -25.39
CA LEU A 11 5.58 -16.93 -24.04
C LEU A 11 6.74 -17.38 -23.15
N ASP A 12 7.65 -18.21 -23.66
CA ASP A 12 8.83 -18.68 -22.94
C ASP A 12 9.73 -17.52 -22.51
N LYS A 13 9.85 -16.48 -23.34
CA LYS A 13 10.57 -15.27 -22.99
C LYS A 13 9.88 -14.54 -21.82
N PHE A 14 8.57 -14.32 -21.89
CA PHE A 14 7.84 -13.64 -20.82
C PHE A 14 7.81 -14.41 -19.50
N LEU A 15 7.82 -15.74 -19.54
CA LEU A 15 7.87 -16.57 -18.34
C LEU A 15 9.25 -16.50 -17.65
N LYS A 16 10.34 -16.37 -18.42
CA LYS A 16 11.69 -16.17 -17.87
C LYS A 16 11.87 -14.80 -17.24
N ASP A 17 11.29 -13.77 -17.85
CA ASP A 17 11.38 -12.38 -17.38
C ASP A 17 10.29 -12.05 -16.33
N ARG A 18 9.54 -13.05 -15.85
CA ARG A 18 8.42 -12.84 -14.92
C ARG A 18 8.93 -12.38 -13.54
N PRO A 19 8.45 -11.23 -13.03
CA PRO A 19 8.78 -10.77 -11.68
C PRO A 19 8.28 -11.73 -10.59
N ASP A 20 9.03 -11.78 -9.49
CA ASP A 20 8.64 -12.53 -8.30
C ASP A 20 7.42 -11.93 -7.62
N GLN A 21 6.68 -12.77 -6.89
CA GLN A 21 5.47 -12.35 -6.17
C GLN A 21 5.76 -11.20 -5.17
N SER A 22 6.88 -11.29 -4.45
CA SER A 22 7.31 -10.28 -3.47
C SER A 22 7.55 -8.92 -4.13
N GLU A 23 8.13 -8.90 -5.33
CA GLU A 23 8.36 -7.68 -6.10
C GLU A 23 7.04 -7.04 -6.53
N LEU A 24 6.07 -7.86 -6.97
CA LEU A 24 4.73 -7.37 -7.34
C LEU A 24 3.98 -6.78 -6.13
N VAL A 25 4.16 -7.37 -4.94
CA VAL A 25 3.61 -6.82 -3.69
C VAL A 25 4.28 -5.50 -3.33
N ALA A 26 5.61 -5.43 -3.37
CA ALA A 26 6.36 -4.20 -3.06
C ALA A 26 5.98 -3.05 -4.01
N LYS A 27 5.73 -3.35 -5.29
CA LYS A 27 5.25 -2.39 -6.29
C LYS A 27 3.75 -2.08 -6.19
N ASN A 28 3.04 -2.61 -5.18
CA ASN A 28 1.59 -2.45 -4.98
C ASN A 28 0.72 -2.98 -6.16
N ILE A 29 1.26 -3.90 -6.96
CA ILE A 29 0.52 -4.55 -8.05
C ILE A 29 -0.32 -5.70 -7.48
N LEU A 30 0.31 -6.60 -6.73
CA LEU A 30 -0.39 -7.66 -6.00
C LEU A 30 -0.72 -7.18 -4.58
N LYS A 31 -1.89 -7.54 -4.07
CA LYS A 31 -2.24 -7.27 -2.67
C LYS A 31 -1.54 -8.27 -1.76
N ASP A 32 -0.92 -7.75 -0.70
CA ASP A 32 -0.41 -8.59 0.39
C ASP A 32 -1.58 -9.01 1.29
N SER A 33 -2.22 -10.12 0.92
CA SER A 33 -3.34 -10.67 1.67
C SER A 33 -3.29 -12.19 1.65
N SER A 34 -3.46 -12.77 2.83
CA SER A 34 -3.63 -14.22 3.00
C SER A 34 -5.08 -14.67 2.76
N LEU A 35 -5.99 -13.74 2.49
CA LEU A 35 -7.41 -14.04 2.25
C LEU A 35 -7.66 -14.47 0.81
N ALA A 36 -8.76 -15.20 0.62
CA ALA A 36 -9.24 -15.57 -0.71
C ALA A 36 -9.42 -14.34 -1.61
N PRO A 37 -9.12 -14.43 -2.93
CA PRO A 37 -9.19 -13.29 -3.85
C PRO A 37 -10.53 -12.53 -3.83
N ALA A 38 -11.64 -13.26 -3.65
CA ALA A 38 -12.98 -12.68 -3.57
C ALA A 38 -13.20 -11.76 -2.34
N LEU A 39 -12.42 -11.93 -1.27
CA LEU A 39 -12.54 -11.17 -0.02
C LEU A 39 -11.55 -10.02 0.10
N GLN A 40 -10.51 -9.96 -0.74
CA GLN A 40 -9.46 -8.93 -0.66
C GLN A 40 -10.03 -7.52 -0.81
N VAL A 41 -11.07 -7.35 -1.63
CA VAL A 41 -11.77 -6.07 -1.79
C VAL A 41 -12.42 -5.63 -0.47
N LYS A 42 -13.13 -6.55 0.20
CA LYS A 42 -13.80 -6.27 1.48
C LYS A 42 -12.82 -6.02 2.61
N GLU A 43 -11.69 -6.72 2.61
CA GLU A 43 -10.60 -6.45 3.53
C GLU A 43 -10.04 -5.03 3.35
N ALA A 44 -9.80 -4.61 2.11
CA ALA A 44 -9.29 -3.27 1.81
C ALA A 44 -10.29 -2.17 2.19
N GLU A 45 -11.58 -2.35 1.93
CA GLU A 45 -12.65 -1.45 2.35
C GLU A 45 -12.67 -1.29 3.88
N LEU A 46 -12.56 -2.41 4.62
CA LEU A 46 -12.54 -2.40 6.08
C LEU A 46 -11.30 -1.67 6.62
N LYS A 47 -10.11 -2.01 6.12
CA LYS A 47 -8.84 -1.36 6.51
C LYS A 47 -8.91 0.15 6.29
N ARG A 48 -9.47 0.58 5.16
CA ARG A 48 -9.68 2.00 4.84
C ARG A 48 -10.62 2.66 5.85
N SER A 49 -11.79 2.08 6.11
CA SER A 49 -12.75 2.65 7.07
C SER A 49 -12.18 2.76 8.48
N GLN A 50 -11.43 1.75 8.93
CA GLN A 50 -10.72 1.80 10.21
C GLN A 50 -9.69 2.94 10.26
N LEU A 51 -8.93 3.12 9.18
CA LEU A 51 -7.96 4.21 9.07
C LEU A 51 -8.62 5.58 9.08
N GLU A 52 -9.72 5.75 8.33
CA GLU A 52 -10.51 6.99 8.30
C GLU A 52 -11.01 7.37 9.70
N ASN A 53 -11.58 6.41 10.43
CA ASN A 53 -12.05 6.62 11.81
C ASN A 53 -10.90 6.98 12.76
N ALA A 54 -9.78 6.25 12.68
CA ALA A 54 -8.61 6.51 13.51
C ALA A 54 -8.00 7.89 13.21
N LEU A 55 -7.91 8.26 11.94
CA LEU A 55 -7.39 9.56 11.51
C LEU A 55 -8.29 10.70 11.97
N LYS A 56 -9.62 10.56 11.81
CA LYS A 56 -10.59 11.55 12.29
C LYS A 56 -10.42 11.84 13.78
N ASN A 57 -10.37 10.80 14.60
CA ASN A 57 -10.16 10.94 16.05
C ASN A 57 -8.82 11.64 16.40
N LYS A 58 -7.75 11.36 15.65
CA LYS A 58 -6.43 12.00 15.85
C LYS A 58 -6.43 13.47 15.42
N ILE A 59 -7.14 13.81 14.36
CA ILE A 59 -7.28 15.18 13.88
C ILE A 59 -8.10 16.01 14.87
N GLU A 60 -9.22 15.47 15.38
CA GLU A 60 -10.05 16.14 16.39
C GLU A 60 -9.28 16.46 17.67
N ARG A 61 -8.34 15.59 18.07
CA ARG A 61 -7.50 15.76 19.26
C ARG A 61 -6.12 16.31 18.94
N ARG A 62 -5.92 16.94 17.77
CA ARG A 62 -4.62 17.46 17.37
C ARG A 62 -4.20 18.58 18.34
N PRO A 63 -3.07 18.45 19.06
CA PRO A 63 -2.60 19.48 19.97
C PRO A 63 -2.20 20.74 19.22
N ALA A 64 -2.38 21.89 19.85
CA ALA A 64 -1.93 23.17 19.32
C ALA A 64 -0.38 23.24 19.32
N PRO A 65 0.23 24.01 18.41
CA PRO A 65 1.69 24.16 18.36
C PRO A 65 2.30 24.61 19.69
N GLU A 66 1.63 25.48 20.42
CA GLU A 66 2.08 26.04 21.70
C GLU A 66 2.25 24.92 22.74
N THR A 67 1.27 24.01 22.83
CA THR A 67 1.33 22.82 23.70
C THR A 67 2.49 21.89 23.35
N LEU A 68 2.90 21.85 22.07
CA LEU A 68 4.06 21.05 21.65
C LEU A 68 5.39 21.72 22.01
N VAL A 69 5.45 23.05 22.00
CA VAL A 69 6.61 23.83 22.49
C VAL A 69 6.77 23.68 24.00
N GLU A 70 5.68 23.80 24.77
CA GLU A 70 5.69 23.57 26.22
C GLU A 70 6.23 22.17 26.58
N LYS A 71 5.86 21.16 25.79
CA LYS A 71 6.32 19.78 25.94
C LYS A 71 7.73 19.53 25.41
N HIS A 72 8.42 20.55 24.92
CA HIS A 72 9.75 20.46 24.32
C HIS A 72 9.82 19.47 23.13
N ILE A 73 8.70 19.30 22.41
CA ILE A 73 8.62 18.48 21.18
C ILE A 73 8.95 19.33 19.96
N LEU A 74 8.52 20.60 19.97
CA LEU A 74 8.89 21.61 18.99
C LEU A 74 9.79 22.66 19.65
N GLU A 75 10.75 23.18 18.89
CA GLU A 75 11.47 24.39 19.29
C GLU A 75 10.52 25.59 19.15
N GLY A 76 10.46 26.44 20.18
CA GLY A 76 9.74 27.71 20.07
C GLY A 76 10.38 28.54 18.97
N GLN A 77 9.60 28.98 17.98
CA GLN A 77 10.14 29.84 16.93
C GLN A 77 10.75 31.09 17.57
N ALA A 78 12.07 31.20 17.51
CA ALA A 78 12.77 32.46 17.63
C ALA A 78 12.48 33.25 16.35
N ALA A 79 11.39 34.02 16.37
CA ALA A 79 11.12 35.08 15.42
C ALA A 79 11.38 36.42 16.11
#